data_AF-A0AAE9EC20-F1
#
_entry.id   AF-A0AAE9EC20-F1
#
_cell.length_a   1.000
_cell.length_b   1.000
_cell.length_c   1.000
_cell.angle_alpha   90.00
_cell.angle_beta   90.00
_cell.angle_gamma   90.00
#
_symmetry.space_group_name_H-M   'P 1'
#
loop_
_entity.id
_entity.type
_entity.pdbx_description
1 polymer ?
#
loop_
_entity_poly.entity_id
_entity_poly.type
_entity_poly.pdbx_seq_one_letter_code
_entity_poly.pdbx_strand_id
1 'polypeptide(L)'
;MFKNETGISKVVLNGKMKFAKGAAQGSLSRAAVDWMSFQVSADLGMPGHSTDECLKQGKKADFVSRMSQWEFVDADRCGSKTVRHAICLLGIEDFRTLAAYPNLMFNKMIPSFDYAIVECSAELLHNRTFLGQEDHKLEEDYYKNMINVLYPKNHLNPNFKLECTPSYKEWFARDYPL
;
A
#
# COMPACT_ATOMS: atom_id res chain seq x y z
N MET A 1 -23.03 -14.52 15.10
CA MET A 1 -22.38 -13.37 15.76
C MET A 1 -23.13 -12.11 15.35
N PHE A 2 -24.35 -11.91 15.85
CA PHE A 2 -25.14 -10.71 15.54
C PHE A 2 -25.27 -9.93 16.84
N LYS A 3 -24.62 -8.76 16.90
CA LYS A 3 -24.79 -7.84 18.03
C LYS A 3 -26.20 -7.26 17.98
N ASN A 4 -26.76 -6.98 19.15
CA ASN A 4 -28.08 -6.38 19.32
C ASN A 4 -28.19 -5.05 18.55
N GLU A 5 -29.07 -4.99 17.56
CA GLU A 5 -29.24 -3.85 16.65
C GLU A 5 -29.83 -2.61 17.33
N THR A 6 -30.41 -2.75 18.53
CA THR A 6 -31.03 -1.63 19.26
C THR A 6 -30.04 -0.58 19.75
N GLY A 7 -28.74 -0.90 19.78
CA GLY A 7 -27.66 0.02 20.18
C GLY A 7 -26.98 0.76 19.01
N ILE A 8 -27.41 0.49 17.78
CA ILE A 8 -26.80 1.00 16.54
C ILE A 8 -27.56 2.24 16.07
N SER A 9 -26.84 3.30 15.72
CA SER A 9 -27.36 4.57 15.22
C SER A 9 -28.20 4.36 13.97
N LYS A 10 -29.39 4.96 13.96
CA LYS A 10 -30.29 4.95 12.80
C LYS A 10 -29.63 5.49 11.53
N VAL A 11 -28.62 6.36 11.66
CA VAL A 11 -27.87 6.91 10.51
C VAL A 11 -27.06 5.83 9.82
N VAL A 12 -26.45 4.90 10.57
CA VAL A 12 -25.66 3.82 9.99
C VAL A 12 -26.54 2.67 9.53
N LEU A 13 -27.60 2.34 10.27
CA LEU A 13 -28.59 1.35 9.84
C LEU A 13 -29.26 1.73 8.50
N ASN A 14 -29.50 3.02 8.28
CA ASN A 14 -30.05 3.55 7.02
C ASN A 14 -28.96 3.99 6.02
N GLY A 15 -27.69 3.83 6.38
CA GLY A 15 -26.56 4.22 5.55
C GLY A 15 -26.39 3.27 4.36
N LYS A 16 -26.14 3.82 3.17
CA LYS A 16 -25.77 3.00 2.02
C LYS A 16 -24.33 2.51 2.17
N MET A 17 -24.15 1.19 2.22
CA MET A 17 -22.83 0.58 2.19
C MET A 17 -22.16 0.86 0.84
N LYS A 18 -20.88 1.24 0.90
CA LYS A 18 -20.06 1.49 -0.29
C LYS A 18 -18.99 0.41 -0.37
N PHE A 19 -18.82 -0.15 -1.56
CA PHE A 19 -17.77 -1.10 -1.85
C PHE A 19 -16.65 -0.41 -2.62
N ALA A 20 -15.41 -0.66 -2.19
CA ALA A 20 -14.21 -0.21 -2.88
C ALA A 20 -13.43 -1.43 -3.41
N LYS A 21 -12.68 -1.23 -4.50
CA LYS A 21 -11.75 -2.22 -5.06
C LYS A 21 -10.33 -1.89 -4.62
N GLY A 22 -9.56 -2.90 -4.24
CA GLY A 22 -8.15 -2.77 -3.84
C GLY A 22 -7.36 -4.05 -4.11
N ALA A 23 -6.14 -4.11 -3.57
CA ALA A 23 -5.32 -5.32 -3.58
C ALA A 23 -5.77 -6.29 -2.47
N ALA A 24 -5.50 -7.59 -2.66
CA ALA A 24 -5.75 -8.61 -1.64
C ALA A 24 -4.78 -8.54 -0.44
N GLN A 25 -3.76 -7.68 -0.51
CA GLN A 25 -2.76 -7.47 0.53
C GLN A 25 -2.83 -6.02 1.01
N GLY A 26 -2.77 -5.81 2.32
CA GLY A 26 -2.74 -4.50 2.95
C GLY A 26 -2.13 -4.55 4.35
N SER A 27 -1.72 -3.38 4.86
CA SER A 27 -1.27 -3.19 6.23
C SER A 27 -2.40 -2.60 7.07
N LEU A 28 -2.61 -3.18 8.25
CA LEU A 28 -3.67 -2.77 9.18
C LEU A 28 -3.07 -2.58 10.57
N SER A 29 -3.58 -1.60 11.30
CA SER A 29 -3.22 -1.43 12.71
C SER A 29 -3.81 -2.57 13.54
N ARG A 30 -3.18 -2.86 14.69
CA ARG A 30 -3.72 -3.84 15.66
C ARG A 30 -5.17 -3.51 16.02
N ALA A 31 -5.48 -2.25 16.27
CA ALA A 31 -6.83 -1.80 16.61
C ALA A 31 -7.84 -2.10 15.49
N ALA A 32 -7.44 -1.99 14.21
CA ALA A 32 -8.30 -2.34 13.08
C ALA A 32 -8.55 -3.85 13.03
N VAL A 33 -7.53 -4.68 13.29
CA VAL A 33 -7.67 -6.14 13.33
C VAL A 33 -8.59 -6.58 14.47
N ASP A 34 -8.42 -5.98 15.66
CA ASP A 34 -9.28 -6.24 16.82
C ASP A 34 -10.72 -5.82 16.54
N TRP A 35 -10.90 -4.66 15.89
CA TRP A 35 -12.21 -4.17 15.47
C TRP A 35 -12.87 -5.14 14.47
N MET A 36 -12.16 -5.56 13.42
CA MET A 36 -12.68 -6.52 12.44
C MET A 36 -13.06 -7.86 13.07
N SER A 37 -12.28 -8.32 14.05
CA SER A 37 -12.48 -9.64 14.67
C SER A 37 -13.63 -9.64 15.70
N PHE A 38 -13.83 -8.54 16.44
CA PHE A 38 -14.73 -8.51 17.60
C PHE A 38 -15.87 -7.47 17.52
N GLN A 39 -15.81 -6.55 16.56
CA GLN A 39 -16.67 -5.37 16.45
C GLN A 39 -17.15 -5.18 15.00
N VAL A 40 -17.97 -6.09 14.47
CA VAL A 40 -18.55 -5.91 13.11
C VAL A 40 -19.55 -4.73 13.06
N SER A 41 -19.95 -4.15 14.21
CA SER A 41 -20.61 -2.84 14.24
C SER A 41 -20.60 -2.18 15.63
N ALA A 42 -20.20 -0.91 15.66
CA ALA A 42 -20.86 0.14 16.42
C ALA A 42 -20.75 1.41 15.55
N ASP A 43 -21.56 1.49 14.50
CA ASP A 43 -21.68 2.67 13.63
C ASP A 43 -20.42 3.16 12.89
N LEU A 44 -19.52 2.21 12.63
CA LEU A 44 -18.49 2.12 11.59
C LEU A 44 -17.34 3.15 11.56
N GLY A 45 -17.04 3.75 12.71
CA GLY A 45 -15.77 4.44 12.95
C GLY A 45 -14.57 3.49 13.13
N MET A 46 -14.28 2.62 12.15
CA MET A 46 -13.14 1.70 12.22
C MET A 46 -11.84 2.49 12.46
N PRO A 47 -11.02 2.11 13.46
CA PRO A 47 -9.77 2.81 13.72
C PRO A 47 -8.83 2.68 12.51
N GLY A 48 -8.29 3.80 12.05
CA GLY A 48 -7.47 3.84 10.84
C GLY A 48 -8.23 3.67 9.53
N HIS A 49 -9.55 3.93 9.52
CA HIS A 49 -10.32 3.99 8.28
C HIS A 49 -9.87 5.11 7.35
N SER A 50 -10.23 4.98 6.08
CA SER A 50 -9.99 5.97 5.04
C SER A 50 -11.29 6.61 4.59
N THR A 51 -11.19 7.85 4.10
CA THR A 51 -12.31 8.55 3.44
C THR A 51 -12.43 8.15 1.96
N ASP A 52 -13.64 8.31 1.41
CA ASP A 52 -13.93 8.14 -0.03
C ASP A 52 -13.88 9.47 -0.81
N GLU A 53 -13.51 10.58 -0.16
CA GLU A 53 -13.46 11.93 -0.76
C GLU A 53 -12.59 11.98 -2.03
N CYS A 54 -11.36 11.47 -1.97
CA CYS A 54 -10.46 11.48 -3.12
C CYS A 54 -10.92 10.54 -4.23
N LEU A 55 -11.51 9.40 -3.88
CA LEU A 55 -12.07 8.46 -4.85
C LEU A 55 -13.23 9.10 -5.64
N LYS A 56 -14.08 9.89 -4.98
CA LYS A 56 -15.16 10.65 -5.66
C LYS A 56 -14.63 11.71 -6.63
N GLN A 57 -13.42 12.22 -6.40
CA GLN A 57 -12.73 13.15 -7.30
C GLN A 57 -11.97 12.41 -8.42
N GLY A 58 -12.09 11.08 -8.51
CA GLY A 58 -11.34 10.26 -9.48
C GLY A 58 -9.87 10.09 -9.14
N LYS A 59 -9.43 10.49 -7.94
CA LYS A 59 -8.05 10.36 -7.47
C LYS A 59 -7.88 9.06 -6.68
N LYS A 60 -6.84 8.29 -7.02
CA LYS A 60 -6.49 7.05 -6.31
C LYS A 60 -5.45 7.38 -5.24
N ALA A 61 -5.62 6.84 -4.05
CA ALA A 61 -4.59 6.95 -3.02
C ALA A 61 -3.47 5.94 -3.28
N ASP A 62 -2.23 6.35 -3.00
CA ASP A 62 -1.05 5.50 -3.04
C ASP A 62 -1.03 4.52 -1.84
N PHE A 63 -0.20 3.48 -1.90
CA PHE A 63 -0.06 2.47 -0.86
C PHE A 63 1.37 1.94 -0.76
N VAL A 64 1.83 1.70 0.48
CA VAL A 64 3.19 1.20 0.75
C VAL A 64 3.26 -0.31 0.88
N SER A 65 2.13 -1.00 1.03
CA SER A 65 2.11 -2.41 1.47
C SER A 65 2.78 -3.38 0.50
N ARG A 66 2.60 -3.20 -0.82
CA ARG A 66 3.12 -4.13 -1.81
C ARG A 66 3.28 -3.49 -3.18
N MET A 67 4.49 -3.51 -3.74
CA MET A 67 4.69 -3.25 -5.15
C MET A 67 4.40 -4.52 -5.97
N SER A 68 3.65 -4.38 -7.05
CA SER A 68 3.56 -5.40 -8.09
C SER A 68 3.49 -4.73 -9.44
N GLN A 69 4.41 -5.08 -10.33
CA GLN A 69 4.40 -4.58 -11.69
C GLN A 69 3.47 -5.44 -12.53
N TRP A 70 2.39 -4.81 -12.99
CA TRP A 70 1.42 -5.44 -13.88
C TRP A 70 1.79 -5.13 -15.32
N GLU A 71 1.82 -6.16 -16.15
CA GLU A 71 2.10 -6.02 -17.57
C GLU A 71 1.19 -6.96 -18.36
N PHE A 72 0.35 -6.37 -19.20
CA PHE A 72 -0.72 -7.09 -19.91
C PHE A 72 -0.44 -7.24 -21.41
N VAL A 73 0.55 -6.50 -21.92
CA VAL A 73 0.78 -6.37 -23.36
C VAL A 73 2.15 -6.91 -23.72
N ASP A 74 3.21 -6.38 -23.12
CA ASP A 74 4.57 -6.63 -23.58
C ASP A 74 5.54 -6.87 -22.42
N ALA A 75 6.06 -8.09 -22.37
CA ALA A 75 6.99 -8.51 -21.34
C ALA A 75 8.29 -7.70 -21.35
N ASP A 76 8.66 -7.04 -22.46
CA ASP A 76 9.87 -6.20 -22.55
C ASP A 76 9.89 -5.02 -21.57
N ARG A 77 8.75 -4.71 -20.93
CA ARG A 77 8.64 -3.69 -19.88
C ARG A 77 9.00 -4.21 -18.48
N CYS A 78 9.09 -5.52 -18.29
CA CYS A 78 9.63 -6.12 -17.09
C CYS A 78 11.15 -6.20 -17.22
N GLY A 79 11.93 -5.93 -16.16
CA GLY A 79 13.38 -6.11 -16.18
C GLY A 79 13.76 -7.51 -16.69
N SER A 80 13.12 -8.54 -16.12
CA SER A 80 13.32 -9.94 -16.47
C SER A 80 12.83 -10.38 -17.84
N LYS A 81 12.12 -9.49 -18.55
CA LYS A 81 11.35 -9.81 -19.78
C LYS A 81 10.38 -10.98 -19.63
N THR A 82 9.98 -11.29 -18.40
CA THR A 82 9.16 -12.47 -18.09
C THR A 82 7.91 -12.07 -17.32
N VAL A 83 6.76 -12.49 -17.84
CA VAL A 83 5.44 -12.23 -17.25
C VAL A 83 4.75 -13.55 -16.90
N ARG A 84 4.09 -13.58 -15.75
CA ARG A 84 3.22 -14.69 -15.34
C ARG A 84 1.89 -14.17 -14.81
N HIS A 85 0.79 -14.53 -15.48
CA HIS A 85 -0.56 -14.05 -15.17
C HIS A 85 -0.65 -12.51 -15.11
N ALA A 86 -0.07 -11.85 -16.11
CA ALA A 86 0.00 -10.39 -16.23
C ALA A 86 0.77 -9.64 -15.11
N ILE A 87 1.64 -10.35 -14.38
CA ILE A 87 2.54 -9.76 -13.38
C ILE A 87 3.98 -10.08 -13.80
N CYS A 88 4.87 -9.08 -13.74
CA CYS A 88 6.29 -9.29 -13.95
C CYS A 88 6.88 -10.22 -12.89
N LEU A 89 7.65 -11.21 -13.34
CA LEU A 89 8.53 -11.96 -12.44
C LEU A 89 9.77 -11.11 -12.21
N LEU A 90 10.04 -10.77 -10.96
CA LEU A 90 11.19 -9.95 -10.60
C LEU A 90 12.43 -10.83 -10.56
N GLY A 91 13.48 -10.46 -11.29
CA GLY A 91 14.79 -11.11 -11.29
C GLY A 91 15.88 -10.15 -10.83
N ILE A 92 17.15 -10.58 -10.92
CA ILE A 92 18.30 -9.82 -10.40
C ILE A 92 18.48 -8.46 -11.08
N GLU A 93 18.04 -8.33 -12.33
CA GLU A 93 18.01 -7.07 -13.06
C GLU A 93 17.12 -6.00 -12.40
N ASP A 94 16.06 -6.41 -11.67
CA ASP A 94 15.20 -5.49 -10.94
C ASP A 94 15.78 -5.06 -9.57
N PHE A 95 16.96 -5.56 -9.18
CA PHE A 95 17.53 -5.35 -7.84
C PHE A 95 17.72 -3.88 -7.47
N ARG A 96 18.15 -3.04 -8.42
CA ARG A 96 18.31 -1.59 -8.18
C ARG A 96 16.97 -0.92 -7.89
N THR A 97 15.94 -1.29 -8.65
CA THR A 97 14.57 -0.80 -8.45
C THR A 97 14.04 -1.23 -7.09
N LEU A 98 14.27 -2.49 -6.72
CA LEU A 98 13.88 -3.05 -5.42
C LEU A 98 14.55 -2.33 -4.25
N ALA A 99 15.84 -2.03 -4.37
CA ALA A 99 16.58 -1.34 -3.32
C ALA A 99 16.05 0.09 -3.06
N ALA A 100 15.59 0.79 -4.11
CA ALA A 100 15.16 2.18 -4.04
C ALA A 100 13.64 2.37 -3.86
N TYR A 101 12.83 1.30 -3.94
CA TYR A 101 11.38 1.45 -3.96
C TYR A 101 10.80 1.79 -2.56
N PRO A 102 9.80 2.67 -2.46
CA PRO A 102 9.18 3.04 -1.18
C PRO A 102 8.18 2.00 -0.63
N ASN A 103 8.03 0.85 -1.29
CA ASN A 103 7.13 -0.20 -0.82
C ASN A 103 7.84 -1.15 0.13
N LEU A 104 7.09 -1.64 1.12
CA LEU A 104 7.60 -2.54 2.15
C LEU A 104 7.77 -3.99 1.65
N MET A 105 7.01 -4.37 0.63
CA MET A 105 7.03 -5.72 0.07
C MET A 105 6.95 -5.68 -1.45
N PHE A 106 7.47 -6.72 -2.08
CA PHE A 106 7.55 -6.84 -3.53
C PHE A 106 6.92 -8.15 -3.99
N ASN A 107 6.24 -8.11 -5.14
CA ASN A 107 5.68 -9.30 -5.77
C ASN A 107 5.77 -9.17 -7.30
N LYS A 108 6.25 -10.18 -8.04
CA LYS A 108 6.49 -11.58 -7.62
C LYS A 108 7.93 -12.03 -7.82
N MET A 109 8.60 -12.40 -6.73
CA MET A 109 9.88 -13.13 -6.76
C MET A 109 9.62 -14.62 -6.66
N ILE A 110 10.31 -15.44 -7.46
CA ILE A 110 10.16 -16.90 -7.43
C ILE A 110 11.56 -17.52 -7.36
N PRO A 111 11.91 -18.25 -6.28
CA PRO A 111 13.21 -18.90 -6.14
C PRO A 111 13.63 -19.80 -7.31
N SER A 112 12.67 -20.50 -7.92
CA SER A 112 12.92 -21.36 -9.08
C SER A 112 13.05 -20.61 -10.42
N PHE A 113 12.75 -19.30 -10.43
CA PHE A 113 12.93 -18.44 -11.60
C PHE A 113 14.29 -17.76 -11.53
N ASP A 114 14.54 -17.05 -10.43
CA ASP A 114 15.81 -16.42 -10.13
C ASP A 114 15.98 -16.43 -8.61
N TYR A 115 16.99 -17.15 -8.13
CA TYR A 115 17.30 -17.21 -6.70
C TYR A 115 18.19 -16.04 -6.27
N ALA A 116 18.97 -15.47 -7.19
CA ALA A 116 19.90 -14.38 -6.88
C ALA A 116 19.14 -13.15 -6.38
N ILE A 117 17.98 -12.84 -6.94
CA ILE A 117 17.18 -11.71 -6.45
C ILE A 117 16.69 -11.90 -5.01
N VAL A 118 16.40 -13.13 -4.60
CA VAL A 118 15.99 -13.43 -3.22
C VAL A 118 17.18 -13.29 -2.28
N GLU A 119 18.33 -13.85 -2.66
CA GLU A 119 19.56 -13.81 -1.87
C GLU A 119 20.11 -12.38 -1.74
N CYS A 120 20.28 -11.66 -2.84
CA CYS A 120 20.78 -10.28 -2.82
C CYS A 120 19.83 -9.33 -2.09
N SER A 121 18.51 -9.54 -2.18
CA SER A 121 17.53 -8.75 -1.39
C SER A 121 17.65 -9.04 0.11
N ALA A 122 17.88 -10.30 0.50
CA ALA A 122 18.11 -10.66 1.89
C ALA A 122 19.43 -10.06 2.42
N GLU A 123 20.50 -10.11 1.61
CA GLU A 123 21.78 -9.48 1.94
C GLU A 123 21.66 -7.96 2.07
N LEU A 124 20.95 -7.30 1.16
CA LEU A 124 20.68 -5.86 1.23
C LEU A 124 20.03 -5.47 2.57
N LEU A 125 18.99 -6.21 2.97
CA LEU A 125 18.32 -5.98 4.26
C LEU A 125 19.27 -6.24 5.44
N HIS A 126 20.09 -7.29 5.37
CA HIS A 126 21.09 -7.58 6.40
C HIS A 126 22.11 -6.44 6.53
N ASN A 127 22.67 -5.96 5.41
CA ASN A 127 23.67 -4.91 5.37
C ASN A 127 23.12 -3.58 5.91
N ARG A 128 21.89 -3.21 5.52
CA ARG A 128 21.19 -2.05 6.08
C ARG A 128 20.98 -2.15 7.59
N THR A 129 20.59 -3.33 8.06
CA THR A 129 20.18 -3.54 9.46
C THR A 129 21.36 -3.69 10.42
N PHE A 130 22.37 -4.46 10.03
CA PHE A 130 23.43 -4.92 10.93
C PHE A 130 24.79 -4.28 10.64
N LEU A 131 25.04 -3.84 9.41
CA LEU A 131 26.31 -3.21 9.02
C LEU A 131 26.20 -1.68 8.88
N GLY A 132 24.99 -1.12 9.02
CA GLY A 132 24.73 0.31 8.90
C GLY A 132 25.00 0.86 7.50
N GLN A 133 24.97 0.00 6.47
CA GLN A 133 25.16 0.42 5.08
C GLN A 133 23.86 1.04 4.56
N GLU A 134 23.84 2.37 4.44
CA GLU A 134 22.73 3.12 3.86
C GLU A 134 23.04 3.43 2.38
N ASP A 135 22.42 2.66 1.48
CA ASP A 135 22.50 2.87 0.03
C ASP A 135 21.44 3.87 -0.47
N HIS A 136 20.27 3.92 0.18
CA HIS A 136 19.19 4.88 -0.10
C HIS A 136 18.62 5.43 1.20
N LYS A 137 18.48 6.75 1.27
CA LYS A 137 17.81 7.40 2.41
C LYS A 137 16.33 7.12 2.39
N LEU A 138 15.75 6.93 3.57
CA LEU A 138 14.29 6.82 3.69
C LEU A 138 13.64 8.12 3.21
N GLU A 139 12.75 8.03 2.23
CA GLU A 139 11.99 9.16 1.72
C GLU A 139 10.88 9.58 2.71
N GLU A 140 11.27 10.14 3.85
CA GLU A 140 10.32 10.50 4.92
C GLU A 140 9.19 11.40 4.43
N ASP A 141 9.47 12.35 3.53
CA ASP A 141 8.48 13.26 2.98
C ASP A 141 7.42 12.54 2.16
N TYR A 142 7.78 11.47 1.43
CA TYR A 142 6.81 10.64 0.72
C TYR A 142 5.82 10.04 1.73
N TYR A 143 6.32 9.34 2.76
CA TYR A 143 5.47 8.68 3.76
C TYR A 143 4.64 9.64 4.60
N LYS A 144 5.22 10.78 5.00
CA LYS A 144 4.55 11.79 5.85
C LYS A 144 3.38 12.47 5.13
N ASN A 145 3.50 12.64 3.81
CA ASN A 145 2.52 13.37 3.01
C ASN A 145 1.51 12.47 2.29
N MET A 146 1.56 11.15 2.50
CA MET A 146 0.56 10.24 1.92
C MET A 146 -0.86 10.56 2.42
N ILE A 147 -1.85 10.47 1.53
CA ILE A 147 -3.26 10.74 1.85
C ILE A 147 -3.77 9.84 2.99
N ASN A 148 -3.38 8.56 2.97
CA ASN A 148 -3.71 7.58 4.01
C ASN A 148 -2.98 7.82 5.35
N VAL A 149 -2.09 8.80 5.42
CA VAL A 149 -1.46 9.27 6.66
C VAL A 149 -2.06 10.61 7.09
N LEU A 150 -2.21 11.54 6.14
CA LEU A 150 -2.75 12.88 6.40
C LEU A 150 -4.20 12.85 6.90
N TYR A 151 -5.05 12.01 6.31
CA TYR A 151 -6.45 11.91 6.72
C TYR A 151 -6.60 11.37 8.15
N PRO A 152 -6.11 10.16 8.51
CA PRO A 152 -6.24 9.67 9.88
C PRO A 152 -5.61 10.60 10.92
N LYS A 153 -4.55 11.33 10.58
CA LYS A 153 -3.91 12.29 11.48
C LYS A 153 -4.77 13.52 11.79
N ASN A 154 -5.60 13.97 10.84
CA ASN A 154 -6.28 15.27 10.94
C ASN A 154 -7.82 15.19 10.87
N HIS A 155 -8.43 14.02 10.62
CA HIS A 155 -9.87 13.88 10.41
C HIS A 155 -10.77 14.35 11.58
N LEU A 156 -10.22 14.51 12.79
CA LEU A 156 -10.93 15.06 13.95
C LEU A 156 -10.92 16.59 14.00
N ASN A 157 -10.09 17.26 13.20
CA ASN A 157 -10.02 18.72 13.14
C ASN A 157 -11.09 19.26 12.17
N PRO A 158 -12.07 20.05 12.63
CA PRO A 158 -13.14 20.56 11.77
C PRO A 158 -12.67 21.54 10.69
N ASN A 159 -11.50 22.15 10.85
CA ASN A 159 -10.92 23.07 9.87
C ASN A 159 -10.04 22.37 8.84
N PHE A 160 -9.77 21.07 9.01
CA PHE A 160 -8.94 20.32 8.07
C PHE A 160 -9.72 19.99 6.81
N LYS A 161 -9.12 20.32 5.66
CA LYS A 161 -9.60 19.91 4.34
C LYS A 161 -8.57 18.99 3.74
N LEU A 162 -9.00 17.80 3.32
CA LEU A 162 -8.12 16.86 2.67
C LEU A 162 -7.82 17.31 1.24
N GLU A 163 -6.55 17.54 0.94
CA GLU A 163 -6.10 17.77 -0.42
C GLU A 163 -5.83 16.42 -1.10
N CYS A 164 -6.58 16.14 -2.16
CA CYS A 164 -6.49 14.87 -2.90
C CYS A 164 -5.46 14.87 -4.01
N THR A 165 -4.73 15.98 -4.18
CA THR A 165 -3.59 16.07 -5.09
C THR A 165 -2.34 15.71 -4.29
N PRO A 166 -1.63 14.63 -4.65
CA PRO A 166 -0.38 14.27 -3.98
C PRO A 166 0.64 15.40 -4.12
N SER A 167 1.26 15.80 -3.01
CA SER A 167 2.42 16.69 -3.00
C SER A 167 3.73 15.95 -3.30
N TYR A 168 3.67 14.62 -3.42
CA TYR A 168 4.78 13.72 -3.68
C TYR A 168 4.64 13.06 -5.05
N LYS A 169 5.76 12.55 -5.59
CA LYS A 169 5.77 11.76 -6.82
C LYS A 169 5.10 10.42 -6.56
N GLU A 170 3.93 10.22 -7.16
CA GLU A 170 3.17 8.96 -7.08
C GLU A 170 4.01 7.79 -7.60
N TRP A 171 3.86 6.62 -6.98
CA TRP A 171 4.66 5.44 -7.31
C TRP A 171 4.69 5.09 -8.81
N PHE A 172 3.55 5.14 -9.50
CA PHE A 172 3.45 4.76 -10.92
C PHE A 172 4.12 5.76 -11.86
N ALA A 173 4.37 6.99 -11.39
CA ALA A 173 5.03 8.03 -12.15
C ALA A 173 6.55 8.00 -11.96
N ARG A 174 7.07 7.16 -11.05
CA ARG A 174 8.49 7.05 -10.76
C ARG A 174 9.22 6.27 -11.84
N ASP A 175 10.16 6.94 -12.49
CA ASP A 175 11.11 6.33 -13.40
C ASP A 175 12.17 5.61 -12.57
N TYR A 176 12.22 4.29 -12.70
CA TYR A 176 13.27 3.48 -12.09
C TYR A 176 14.13 2.86 -13.19
N PRO A 177 15.45 2.77 -12.98
CA PRO A 177 16.34 2.19 -13.98
C PRO A 177 16.01 0.71 -14.15
N LEU A 178 15.54 0.35 -15.35
CA LEU A 178 15.75 -0.98 -15.93
C LEU A 178 17.25 -1.14 -16.24
#